data_AF-I9R3N3-F1
#
_entry.id   AF-I9R3N3-F1
#
_cell.length_a   1.000
_cell.length_b   1.000
_cell.length_c   1.000
_cell.angle_alpha   90.00
_cell.angle_beta   90.00
_cell.angle_gamma   90.00
#
_symmetry.space_group_name_H-M   'P 1'
#
loop_
_entity.id
_entity.type
_entity.pdbx_description
1 polymer ?
#
loop_
_entity_poly.entity_id
_entity_poly.type
_entity_poly.pdbx_seq_one_letter_code
_entity_poly.pdbx_strand_id
1 'polypeptide(L)' 'MTRHKKELMECARMLKLGNLAEHLEELLHQAQEKQLTYPEFLLACLREEVRNRKDLYRRQACP' A
#
# COMPACT_ATOMS: atom_id res chain seq x y z
N MET A 1 -4.12 -14.01 12.75
CA MET A 1 -4.37 -12.95 11.73
C MET A 1 -5.62 -12.19 12.13
N THR A 2 -5.48 -10.91 12.47
CA THR A 2 -6.55 -10.08 13.04
C THR A 2 -7.62 -9.73 11.99
N ARG A 3 -8.90 -9.71 12.38
CA ARG A 3 -10.07 -9.44 11.50
C ARG A 3 -9.89 -8.18 10.64
N HIS A 4 -9.43 -7.08 11.25
CA HIS A 4 -9.25 -5.79 10.59
C HIS A 4 -8.24 -5.82 9.44
N LYS A 5 -7.20 -6.68 9.52
CA LYS A 5 -6.21 -6.81 8.43
C LYS A 5 -6.86 -7.39 7.16
N LYS A 6 -7.76 -8.36 7.30
CA LYS A 6 -8.49 -8.94 6.15
C LYS A 6 -9.40 -7.92 5.50
N GLU A 7 -10.19 -7.21 6.30
CA GLU A 7 -11.09 -6.16 5.82
C GLU A 7 -10.31 -5.07 5.06
N LEU A 8 -9.12 -4.70 5.53
CA LEU A 8 -8.27 -3.68 4.89
C LEU A 8 -7.71 -4.16 3.53
N MET A 9 -7.33 -5.44 3.41
CA MET A 9 -6.96 -6.02 2.10
C MET A 9 -8.13 -6.07 1.13
N GLU A 10 -9.32 -6.43 1.60
CA GLU A 10 -10.53 -6.46 0.77
C GLU A 10 -10.91 -5.07 0.28
N CYS A 11 -10.86 -4.05 1.15
CA CYS A 11 -11.05 -2.66 0.76
C CYS A 11 -10.02 -2.21 -0.28
N ALA A 12 -8.73 -2.54 -0.10
CA ALA A 12 -7.68 -2.21 -1.07
C ALA A 12 -7.97 -2.84 -2.45
N ARG A 13 -8.43 -4.10 -2.49
CA ARG A 13 -8.84 -4.77 -3.73
C ARG A 13 -10.06 -4.11 -4.38
N MET A 14 -11.10 -3.78 -3.61
CA MET A 14 -12.30 -3.10 -4.11
C MET A 14 -11.95 -1.74 -4.72
N LEU A 15 -11.02 -1.01 -4.11
CA LEU A 15 -10.52 0.28 -4.59
C LEU A 15 -9.47 0.16 -5.70
N LYS A 16 -9.18 -1.07 -6.16
CA LYS A 16 -8.17 -1.40 -7.18
C LYS A 16 -6.76 -0.88 -6.84
N LEU A 17 -6.43 -0.83 -5.54
CA LEU A 17 -5.12 -0.47 -5.03
C LEU A 17 -4.24 -1.72 -4.99
N GLY A 18 -3.88 -2.21 -6.17
CA GLY A 18 -3.22 -3.51 -6.34
C GLY A 18 -1.92 -3.63 -5.56
N ASN A 19 -1.12 -2.55 -5.52
CA ASN A 19 0.16 -2.56 -4.81
C ASN A 19 -0.03 -2.54 -3.31
N LEU A 20 -0.96 -1.72 -2.84
CA LEU A 20 -1.31 -1.69 -1.42
C LEU A 20 -1.82 -3.07 -0.98
N ALA A 21 -2.68 -3.73 -1.76
CA ALA A 21 -3.18 -5.07 -1.42
C ALA A 21 -2.06 -6.13 -1.35
N GLU A 22 -1.01 -6.01 -2.18
CA GLU A 22 0.15 -6.90 -2.20
C GLU A 22 1.14 -6.63 -1.05
N HIS A 23 1.38 -5.36 -0.73
CA HIS A 23 2.42 -4.94 0.23
C HIS A 23 1.87 -4.57 1.61
N LEU A 24 0.56 -4.71 1.85
CA LEU A 24 -0.05 -4.29 3.12
C LEU A 24 0.57 -4.99 4.33
N GLU A 25 0.89 -6.28 4.20
CA GLU A 25 1.48 -7.04 5.31
C GLU A 25 2.84 -6.49 5.73
N GLU A 26 3.68 -6.16 4.74
CA GLU A 26 4.99 -5.59 4.96
C GLU A 26 4.88 -4.18 5.55
N LEU A 27 3.99 -3.35 5.02
CA LEU A 27 3.74 -2.00 5.54
C LEU A 27 3.24 -2.01 6.99
N LEU A 28 2.38 -2.97 7.36
CA LEU A 28 1.92 -3.15 8.73
C LEU A 28 3.07 -3.58 9.65
N HIS A 29 3.93 -4.49 9.19
CA HIS A 29 5.10 -4.90 9.97
C HIS A 29 6.05 -3.73 10.20
N GLN A 30 6.41 -2.99 9.14
CA GLN A 30 7.27 -1.82 9.23
C GLN A 30 6.68 -0.72 10.10
N ALA A 31 5.37 -0.51 10.05
CA ALA A 31 4.68 0.47 10.90
C ALA A 31 4.80 0.10 12.38
N GLN A 32 4.68 -1.19 12.70
CA GLN A 32 4.83 -1.68 14.06
C GLN A 32 6.29 -1.59 14.53
N GLU A 33 7.25 -2.02 13.72
CA GLU A 33 8.68 -1.97 14.06
C GLU A 33 9.18 -0.53 14.29
N LYS A 34 8.76 0.40 13.42
CA LYS A 34 9.20 1.80 13.46
C LYS A 34 8.31 2.69 14.33
N GLN A 35 7.27 2.12 14.94
CA GLN A 35 6.26 2.84 15.72
C GLN A 35 5.69 4.05 14.95
N LEU A 36 5.33 3.83 13.69
CA LEU A 36 4.74 4.87 12.86
C LEU A 36 3.41 5.34 13.47
N THR A 37 3.23 6.65 13.52
CA THR A 37 1.93 7.25 13.80
C THR A 37 0.94 6.92 12.68
N TYR A 38 -0.36 7.03 12.98
CA TYR A 38 -1.40 6.79 11.98
C TYR A 38 -1.23 7.63 10.69
N PRO A 39 -0.91 8.94 10.75
CA PRO A 39 -0.61 9.73 9.55
C PRO A 39 0.60 9.23 8.76
N GLU A 40 1.67 8.79 9.43
CA GLU A 40 2.87 8.26 8.76
C GLU A 40 2.58 6.92 8.06
N PHE A 41 1.81 6.05 8.69
CA PHE A 41 1.35 4.81 8.08
C PHE A 41 0.48 5.07 6.84
N LEU A 42 -0.50 5.97 6.94
CA LEU A 42 -1.33 6.35 5.80
C LEU A 42 -0.49 6.92 4.65
N LEU A 43 0.48 7.77 4.95
CA LEU A 43 1.38 8.34 3.96
C LEU A 43 2.22 7.24 3.27
N ALA A 44 2.69 6.23 4.01
CA ALA A 44 3.41 5.09 3.44
C ALA A 44 2.53 4.27 2.48
N CYS A 45 1.28 3.98 2.87
CA CYS A 45 0.31 3.30 2.01
C CYS A 45 0.05 4.05 0.69
N LEU A 46 -0.11 5.37 0.76
CA LEU A 46 -0.32 6.22 -0.43
C LEU A 46 0.93 6.28 -1.33
N ARG A 47 2.12 6.38 -0.73
CA ARG A 47 3.39 6.38 -1.48
C ARG A 47 3.58 5.07 -2.23
N GLU A 48 3.29 3.93 -1.61
CA GLU A 48 3.41 2.62 -2.23
C GLU A 48 2.51 2.49 -3.46
N GLU A 49 1.26 2.92 -3.35
CA GLU A 49 0.32 2.91 -4.46
C GLU A 49 0.71 3.87 -5.59
N VAL A 50 1.23 5.06 -5.27
CA VAL A 50 1.65 6.06 -6.27
C VAL A 50 2.95 5.69 -6.97
N ARG A 51 3.88 5.02 -6.28
CA ARG A 51 5.18 4.59 -6.83
C ARG A 51 4.97 3.81 -8.12
N ASN A 52 4.10 2.80 -8.07
CA ASN A 52 3.88 1.97 -9.25
C ASN A 52 3.08 2.68 -10.36
N ARG A 53 2.16 3.61 -10.04
CA ARG A 53 1.49 4.39 -11.10
C ARG A 53 2.51 5.18 -11.92
N LYS A 54 3.48 5.80 -11.26
CA LYS A 54 4.57 6.52 -11.95
C LYS A 54 5.46 5.58 -12.76
N ASP A 55 5.75 4.38 -12.27
CA ASP A 55 6.52 3.37 -13.03
C ASP A 55 5.74 2.83 -14.24
N LEU A 56 4.43 2.62 -14.13
CA LEU A 56 3.57 2.24 -15.26
C LEU A 56 3.52 3.34 -16.33
N TYR A 57 3.35 4.61 -15.94
CA TYR A 57 3.42 5.72 -16.89
C TYR A 57 4.81 5.83 -17.53
N ARG A 58 5.88 5.65 -16.76
CA ARG A 58 7.26 5.69 -17.27
C ARG A 58 7.52 4.54 -18.26
N ARG A 59 7.03 3.33 -17.97
CA ARG A 59 7.16 2.16 -18.86
C ARG A 59 6.29 2.28 -20.12
N GLN A 60 5.11 2.92 -20.04
CA GLN A 60 4.28 3.21 -21.22
C GLN A 60 4.81 4.36 -22.08
N ALA A 61 5.59 5.27 -21.50
CA ALA A 61 6.17 6.41 -22.21
C ALA A 61 7.49 6.09 -22.96
N CYS A 62 8.05 4.88 -22.83
CA CYS A 62 9.23 4.44 -23.58
C CYS A 62 8.78 3.46 -24.69
N PRO A 63 8.81 3.86 -25.98
CA PRO A 63 8.54 2.96 -27.11
C PRO A 63 9.65 1.94 -27.34
#